data_AF-A0A5D0TLY9-F1
#
_entry.id   AF-A0A5D0TLY9-F1
#
_cell.length_a   1.000
_cell.length_b   1.000
_cell.length_c   1.000
_cell.angle_alpha   90.00
_cell.angle_beta   90.00
_cell.angle_gamma   90.00
#
_symmetry.space_group_name_H-M   'P 1'
#
loop_
_entity.id
_entity.type
_entity.pdbx_description
1 polymer ?
#
loop_
_entity_poly.entity_id
_entity_poly.type
_entity_poly.pdbx_seq_one_letter_code
_entity_poly.pdbx_strand_id
1 'polypeptide(L)'
;AANGIITRGVLLDIARVRDVPWLEPGQGVFPEDLEEAERRQGVRVRSGDAVLLRTGYGRVRHETGAANGFTQAGWHASCLPWLHERGVALIGADTPQDVQPSG
;
A
#
# COMPACT_ATOMS: atom_id res chain seq x y z
N ALA A 1 -17.81 4.30 14.07
CA ALA A 1 -16.96 4.97 15.06
C ALA A 1 -17.46 6.39 15.29
N ALA A 2 -18.30 6.62 16.30
CA ALA A 2 -18.90 7.95 16.55
C ALA A 2 -17.86 9.02 16.93
N ASN A 3 -16.68 8.59 17.42
CA ASN A 3 -15.59 9.46 17.88
C ASN A 3 -14.33 9.37 16.98
N GLY A 4 -14.45 8.83 15.77
CA GLY A 4 -13.32 8.61 14.86
C GLY A 4 -12.47 7.36 15.17
N ILE A 5 -11.38 7.17 14.42
CA ILE A 5 -10.46 6.04 14.54
C ILE A 5 -9.10 6.57 15.01
N ILE A 6 -8.61 6.09 16.14
CA ILE A 6 -7.26 6.37 16.65
C ILE A 6 -6.56 5.03 16.83
N THR A 7 -5.52 4.78 16.03
CA THR A 7 -4.71 3.57 16.12
C THR A 7 -3.29 3.84 15.64
N ARG A 8 -2.39 2.88 15.83
CA ARG A 8 -1.03 2.92 15.32
C ARG A 8 -1.04 2.75 13.79
N GLY A 9 -0.36 3.65 13.09
CA GLY A 9 -0.10 3.52 11.65
C GLY A 9 1.23 2.80 11.37
N VAL A 10 1.25 1.98 10.32
CA VAL A 10 2.47 1.36 9.77
C VAL A 10 2.53 1.68 8.27
N LEU A 11 3.57 2.38 7.84
CA LEU A 11 3.79 2.71 6.42
C LEU A 11 4.73 1.67 5.78
N LEU A 12 4.22 0.92 4.81
CA LEU A 12 5.00 -0.01 3.99
C LEU A 12 5.37 0.67 2.67
N ASP A 13 6.68 0.85 2.45
CA ASP A 13 7.20 1.61 1.30
C ASP A 13 7.65 0.68 0.17
N ILE A 14 6.71 0.33 -0.71
CA ILE A 14 6.93 -0.67 -1.75
C ILE A 14 7.75 -0.12 -2.91
N ALA A 15 7.62 1.17 -3.22
CA ALA A 15 8.51 1.82 -4.19
C ALA A 15 9.98 1.66 -3.76
N ARG A 16 10.28 1.88 -2.46
CA ARG A 16 11.63 1.65 -1.92
C ARG A 16 12.02 0.18 -1.86
N VAL A 17 11.11 -0.74 -1.56
CA VAL A 17 11.40 -2.19 -1.61
C VAL A 17 11.81 -2.62 -3.02
N ARG A 18 11.14 -2.11 -4.04
CA ARG A 18 11.41 -2.42 -5.45
C ARG A 18 12.52 -1.58 -6.08
N ASP A 19 13.13 -0.68 -5.30
CA ASP A 19 14.18 0.25 -5.74
C ASP A 19 13.79 1.11 -6.95
N VAL A 20 12.54 1.58 -6.95
CA VAL A 20 11.97 2.44 -8.00
C VAL A 20 11.45 3.75 -7.40
N PRO A 21 11.39 4.85 -8.17
CA PRO A 21 10.85 6.10 -7.67
C PRO A 21 9.33 6.03 -7.43
N TRP A 22 8.62 5.18 -8.19
CA TRP A 22 7.20 4.85 -8.05
C TRP A 22 6.89 3.53 -8.77
N LEU A 23 5.75 2.92 -8.44
CA LEU A 23 5.17 1.80 -9.19
C LEU A 23 4.43 2.35 -10.41
N GLU A 24 4.56 1.65 -11.53
CA GLU A 24 3.84 1.95 -12.76
C GLU A 24 2.37 1.53 -12.67
N PRO A 25 1.44 2.22 -13.36
CA PRO A 25 0.04 1.80 -13.46
C PRO A 25 -0.11 0.32 -13.82
N GLY A 26 -0.97 -0.39 -13.08
CA GLY A 26 -1.24 -1.82 -13.30
C GLY A 26 -0.30 -2.75 -12.54
N GLN A 27 0.70 -2.21 -11.84
CA GLN A 27 1.54 -3.02 -10.95
C GLN A 27 0.84 -3.27 -9.61
N GLY A 28 0.54 -4.55 -9.33
CA GLY A 28 0.03 -5.00 -8.05
C GLY A 28 1.12 -5.12 -7.00
N VAL A 29 0.74 -4.90 -5.74
CA VAL A 29 1.53 -5.19 -4.54
C VAL A 29 1.04 -6.51 -3.96
N PHE A 30 1.97 -7.43 -3.71
CA PHE A 30 1.71 -8.80 -3.25
C PHE A 30 2.23 -9.02 -1.82
N PRO A 31 1.81 -10.10 -1.12
CA PRO A 31 2.24 -10.37 0.26
C PRO A 31 3.76 -10.34 0.47
N GLU A 32 4.53 -10.82 -0.51
CA GLU A 32 5.99 -10.86 -0.45
C GLU A 32 6.60 -9.45 -0.40
N ASP A 33 5.99 -8.49 -1.10
CA ASP A 33 6.40 -7.07 -1.02
C ASP A 33 6.17 -6.52 0.40
N LEU A 34 5.06 -6.92 1.06
CA LEU A 34 4.72 -6.47 2.41
C LEU A 34 5.70 -7.01 3.45
N GLU A 35 6.05 -8.30 3.33
CA GLU A 35 7.01 -8.96 4.22
C GLU A 35 8.42 -8.39 4.04
N GLU A 36 8.82 -8.13 2.80
CA GLU A 36 10.09 -7.49 2.50
C GLU A 36 10.12 -6.03 2.99
N ALA A 37 9.00 -5.31 2.92
CA ALA A 37 8.85 -3.98 3.50
C ALA A 37 9.04 -4.01 5.02
N GLU A 38 8.35 -4.92 5.73
CA GLU A 38 8.55 -5.13 7.17
C GLU A 38 10.02 -5.35 7.51
N ARG A 39 10.69 -6.25 6.77
CA ARG A 39 12.09 -6.63 6.99
C ARG A 39 13.05 -5.45 6.74
N ARG A 40 12.94 -4.76 5.60
CA ARG A 40 13.84 -3.64 5.25
C ARG A 40 13.64 -2.43 6.15
N GLN A 41 12.42 -2.20 6.62
CA GLN A 41 12.07 -1.04 7.42
C GLN A 41 12.22 -1.27 8.92
N GLY A 42 12.42 -2.52 9.35
CA GLY A 42 12.48 -2.88 10.77
C GLY A 42 11.15 -2.65 11.48
N VAL A 43 10.03 -2.82 10.77
CA VAL A 43 8.67 -2.66 11.31
C VAL A 43 7.92 -3.97 11.30
N ARG A 44 6.91 -4.07 12.15
CA ARG A 44 5.98 -5.20 12.18
C ARG A 44 4.55 -4.69 12.27
N VAL A 45 3.72 -5.12 11.33
CA VAL A 45 2.27 -5.01 11.36
C VAL A 45 1.73 -6.02 12.37
N ARG A 46 0.89 -5.52 13.27
CA ARG A 46 0.24 -6.28 14.33
C ARG A 46 -1.25 -5.96 14.36
N SER A 47 -1.98 -6.76 15.13
CA SER A 47 -3.42 -6.58 15.31
C SER A 47 -3.78 -5.16 15.75
N GLY A 48 -4.78 -4.58 15.09
CA GLY A 48 -5.31 -3.25 15.34
C GLY A 48 -4.65 -2.13 14.53
N ASP A 49 -3.55 -2.39 13.81
CA ASP A 49 -2.87 -1.34 13.04
C ASP A 49 -3.68 -0.83 11.85
N ALA A 50 -3.41 0.42 11.47
CA ALA A 50 -3.67 0.93 10.14
C ALA A 50 -2.44 0.71 9.25
N VAL A 51 -2.56 -0.05 8.16
CA VAL A 51 -1.46 -0.30 7.22
C VAL A 51 -1.59 0.66 6.03
N LEU A 52 -0.56 1.46 5.81
CA LEU A 52 -0.50 2.45 4.74
C LEU A 52 0.49 1.99 3.68
N LEU A 53 0.01 1.86 2.44
CA LEU A 53 0.81 1.46 1.29
C LEU A 53 1.36 2.70 0.57
N ARG A 54 2.68 2.78 0.43
CA ARG A 54 3.34 3.80 -0.41
C ARG A 54 3.81 3.17 -1.70
N THR A 55 3.16 3.56 -2.80
CA THR A 55 3.50 3.19 -4.18
C THR A 55 4.36 4.24 -4.88
N GLY A 56 4.49 5.45 -4.31
CA GLY A 56 5.23 6.56 -4.90
C GLY A 56 4.37 7.49 -5.77
N TYR A 57 3.07 7.26 -5.85
CA TYR A 57 2.14 8.03 -6.68
C TYR A 57 2.17 9.54 -6.38
N GLY A 58 2.36 9.95 -5.13
CA GLY A 58 2.50 11.37 -4.79
C GLY A 58 3.66 12.05 -5.52
N ARG A 59 4.77 11.34 -5.75
CA ARG A 59 5.93 11.85 -6.48
C ARG A 59 5.65 11.98 -7.97
N VAL A 60 5.10 10.93 -8.60
CA VAL A 60 4.77 10.98 -10.03
C VAL A 60 3.79 12.12 -10.30
N ARG A 61 2.77 12.28 -9.44
CA ARG A 61 1.79 13.35 -9.59
C ARG A 61 2.41 14.75 -9.50
N HIS A 62 3.41 14.94 -8.65
CA HIS A 62 4.12 16.21 -8.50
C HIS A 62 5.02 16.50 -9.71
N GLU A 63 5.67 15.47 -10.28
CA GLU A 63 6.62 15.63 -11.38
C GLU A 63 5.94 15.67 -12.76
N THR A 64 4.85 14.92 -12.97
CA THR A 64 4.21 14.75 -14.29
C THR A 64 2.78 15.32 -14.36
N GLY A 65 2.23 15.79 -13.23
CA GLY A 65 0.82 16.15 -13.12
C GLY A 65 -0.09 14.94 -12.86
N ALA A 66 -1.41 15.18 -12.85
CA ALA A 66 -2.38 14.11 -12.59
C ALA A 66 -2.34 13.03 -13.68
N ALA A 67 -2.27 11.77 -13.27
CA ALA A 67 -2.40 10.65 -14.19
C ALA A 67 -3.81 10.66 -14.82
N ASN A 68 -3.86 10.56 -16.15
CA ASN A 68 -5.10 10.43 -16.90
C ASN A 68 -5.31 8.94 -17.23
N GLY A 69 -6.24 8.27 -16.55
CA GLY A 69 -6.57 6.87 -16.87
C GLY A 69 -7.14 6.06 -15.71
N PHE A 70 -7.74 4.93 -16.05
CA PHE A 70 -8.32 3.96 -15.11
C PHE A 70 -7.30 2.92 -14.63
N THR A 71 -6.04 2.99 -15.07
CA THR A 71 -5.00 2.03 -14.67
C THR A 71 -4.21 2.61 -13.51
N GLN A 72 -4.03 1.86 -12.42
CA GLN A 72 -3.39 2.33 -11.19
C GLN A 72 -2.62 1.19 -10.52
N ALA A 73 -1.52 1.53 -9.84
CA ALA A 73 -0.84 0.60 -8.93
C ALA A 73 -1.60 0.52 -7.60
N GLY A 74 -1.47 -0.60 -6.89
CA GLY A 74 -2.16 -0.75 -5.62
C GLY A 74 -2.12 -2.15 -5.05
N TRP A 75 -2.97 -2.37 -4.06
CA TRP A 75 -3.16 -3.68 -3.43
C TRP A 75 -3.61 -4.72 -4.47
N HIS A 76 -2.97 -5.88 -4.48
CA HIS A 76 -3.51 -7.07 -5.12
C HIS A 76 -4.38 -7.85 -4.13
N ALA A 77 -5.44 -8.52 -4.59
CA ALA A 77 -6.38 -9.26 -3.75
C ALA A 77 -5.72 -10.39 -2.92
N SER A 78 -4.57 -10.90 -3.38
CA SER A 78 -3.78 -11.89 -2.63
C SER A 78 -3.22 -11.35 -1.31
N CYS A 79 -3.26 -10.05 -1.05
CA CYS A 79 -2.91 -9.45 0.24
C CYS A 79 -3.99 -9.65 1.31
N LEU A 80 -5.23 -10.00 0.94
CA LEU A 80 -6.34 -10.12 1.88
C LEU A 80 -6.09 -11.15 3.00
N PRO A 81 -5.58 -12.38 2.73
CA PRO A 81 -5.24 -13.33 3.80
C PRO A 81 -4.18 -12.77 4.76
N TRP A 82 -3.12 -12.15 4.23
CA TRP A 82 -2.05 -11.56 5.05
C TRP A 82 -2.56 -10.45 5.97
N LEU A 83 -3.44 -9.58 5.46
CA LEU A 83 -4.08 -8.51 6.24
C LEU A 83 -5.01 -9.09 7.32
N HIS A 84 -5.79 -10.10 6.96
CA HIS A 84 -6.73 -10.78 7.86
C HIS A 84 -6.02 -11.51 9.00
N GLU A 85 -5.00 -12.32 8.69
CA GLU A 85 -4.20 -13.07 9.68
C GLU A 85 -3.55 -12.15 10.71
N ARG A 86 -3.22 -10.91 10.32
CA ARG A 86 -2.61 -9.91 11.20
C ARG A 86 -3.62 -9.04 11.93
N GLY A 87 -4.91 -9.21 11.68
CA GLY A 87 -5.97 -8.42 12.31
C GLY A 87 -5.82 -6.93 12.05
N VAL A 88 -5.48 -6.55 10.82
CA VAL A 88 -5.37 -5.14 10.39
C VAL A 88 -6.74 -4.47 10.53
N ALA A 89 -6.77 -3.29 11.16
CA ALA A 89 -8.01 -2.56 11.40
C ALA A 89 -8.39 -1.64 10.23
N LEU A 90 -7.40 -1.15 9.48
CA LEU A 90 -7.59 -0.23 8.37
C LEU A 90 -6.46 -0.37 7.35
N ILE A 91 -6.79 -0.24 6.07
CA ILE A 91 -5.81 -0.08 5.00
C ILE A 91 -5.93 1.30 4.36
N GLY A 92 -4.82 1.82 3.88
CA GLY A 92 -4.75 3.04 3.10
C GLY A 92 -3.64 2.93 2.07
N ALA A 93 -3.66 3.79 1.06
CA ALA A 93 -2.64 3.86 0.02
C ALA A 93 -2.53 5.29 -0.50
N ASP A 94 -1.40 5.62 -1.12
CA ASP A 94 -1.26 6.86 -1.90
C ASP A 94 -1.90 6.77 -3.31
N THR A 95 -2.61 5.67 -3.60
CA THR A 95 -3.46 5.43 -4.78
C THR A 95 -4.91 5.08 -4.34
N PRO A 96 -5.87 4.88 -5.27
CA PRO A 96 -7.28 4.55 -4.92
C PRO A 96 -7.54 3.26 -4.12
N GLN A 97 -6.50 2.54 -3.67
CA GLN A 97 -6.46 1.23 -2.99
C GLN A 97 -6.04 0.09 -3.91
N ASP A 98 -6.94 -0.48 -4.69
CA ASP A 98 -6.64 -1.69 -5.46
C ASP A 98 -5.89 -1.38 -6.76
N VAL A 99 -5.07 -2.33 -7.20
CA VAL A 99 -4.50 -2.29 -8.55
C VAL A 99 -5.62 -2.32 -9.59
N GLN A 100 -5.48 -1.51 -10.64
CA GLN A 100 -6.42 -1.49 -11.76
C GLN A 100 -5.69 -1.79 -13.09
N PRO A 101 -6.18 -2.71 -13.93
CA PRO A 101 -7.36 -3.56 -13.70
C PRO A 101 -7.12 -4.56 -12.56
N SER A 102 -8.14 -4.76 -11.74
CA SER A 102 -8.16 -5.84 -10.76
C SER A 102 -8.52 -7.12 -11.50
N GLY A 103 -7.73 -8.17 -11.32
CA GLY A 103 -8.02 -9.51 -11.86
C GLY A 103 -9.32 -10.09 -11.31
#